data_AF-A0A9Q3GVV5-F1
#
_entry.id   AF-A0A9Q3GVV5-F1
#
_cell.length_a   1.000
_cell.length_b   1.000
_cell.length_c   1.000
_cell.angle_alpha   90.00
_cell.angle_beta   90.00
_cell.angle_gamma   90.00
#
_symmetry.space_group_name_H-M   'P 1'
#
loop_
_entity.id
_entity.type
_entity.pdbx_description
1 polymer ?
#
loop_
_entity_poly.entity_id
_entity_poly.type
_entity_poly.pdbx_seq_one_letter_code
_entity_poly.pdbx_strand_id
1 'polypeptide(L)' 'MGHMSEQRTKERVERTAWVPKWEQELSEYINTCERCQKENRNNGKNYGLLQHIEEPKHQWETINVDWVTGLVPGGRENFN' A
#
# COMPACT_ATOMS: atom_id res chain seq x y z
N MET A 1 4.09 0.08 22.25
CA MET A 1 3.02 -0.93 22.02
C MET A 1 2.56 -0.77 20.58
N GLY A 2 2.81 -1.78 19.75
CA GLY A 2 2.85 -1.68 18.30
C GLY A 2 1.49 -1.77 17.60
N HIS A 3 1.40 -1.09 16.46
CA HIS A 3 0.28 -1.05 15.52
C HIS A 3 0.22 -2.35 14.72
N MET A 4 -0.36 -3.40 15.32
CA MET A 4 -0.55 -4.67 14.63
C MET A 4 -1.80 -4.61 13.74
N SER A 5 -1.77 -5.34 12.63
CA SER A 5 -2.94 -5.52 11.76
C SER A 5 -4.14 -6.07 12.55
N GLU A 6 -5.35 -5.80 12.05
CA GLU A 6 -6.60 -6.29 12.65
C GLU A 6 -6.55 -7.80 12.93
N GLN A 7 -6.02 -8.58 11.99
CA GLN A 7 -5.86 -10.02 12.10
C GLN A 7 -5.00 -10.46 13.29
N ARG A 8 -3.86 -9.79 13.52
CA ARG A 8 -2.99 -10.09 14.66
C ARG A 8 -3.59 -9.69 16.00
N THR A 9 -4.47 -8.69 16.00
CA THR A 9 -5.23 -8.31 17.20
C THR A 9 -6.28 -9.38 17.51
N LYS A 10 -6.98 -9.90 16.49
CA LYS A 10 -7.95 -11.01 16.63
C LYS A 10 -7.31 -12.27 17.20
N GLU A 11 -6.20 -12.73 16.61
CA GLU A 11 -5.48 -13.93 17.05
C GLU A 11 -5.00 -13.85 18.52
N ARG A 12 -4.63 -12.65 18.97
CA ARG A 12 -4.16 -12.45 20.35
C ARG A 12 -5.30 -12.44 21.36
N VAL A 13 -6.44 -11.84 21.01
CA VAL A 13 -7.63 -11.83 21.87
C VAL A 13 -8.17 -13.25 21.99
N GLU A 14 -8.28 -13.99 20.88
CA GLU A 14 -8.71 -15.39 20.86
C GLU A 14 -7.87 -16.29 21.78
N ARG A 15 -6.54 -16.10 21.79
CA ARG A 15 -5.63 -16.89 22.63
C ARG A 15 -5.66 -16.50 24.12
N THR A 16 -6.12 -15.30 24.45
CA THR A 16 -5.99 -14.74 25.81
C THR A 16 -7.31 -14.69 26.56
N ALA A 17 -8.43 -14.55 25.86
CA ALA A 17 -9.75 -14.47 26.47
C ALA A 17 -10.84 -15.01 25.53
N TRP A 18 -11.69 -15.90 26.06
CA TRP A 18 -12.93 -16.31 25.40
C TRP A 18 -14.09 -15.66 26.15
N VAL A 19 -14.64 -14.59 25.58
CA VAL A 19 -15.87 -13.93 26.08
C VAL A 19 -16.96 -14.00 25.00
N PRO A 20 -18.24 -14.22 25.35
CA PRO A 20 -19.30 -14.31 24.34
C PRO A 20 -19.38 -13.00 23.54
N LYS A 21 -19.40 -13.09 22.20
CA LYS A 21 -19.43 -11.95 21.24
C LYS A 21 -18.15 -11.10 21.14
N TRP A 22 -17.02 -11.58 21.64
CA TRP A 22 -15.74 -10.85 21.60
C TRP A 22 -15.32 -10.37 20.21
N GLU A 23 -15.63 -11.13 19.15
CA GLU A 23 -15.28 -10.79 17.78
C GLU A 23 -16.03 -9.54 17.27
N GLN A 24 -17.30 -9.37 17.68
CA GLN A 24 -18.11 -8.20 17.33
C GLN A 24 -17.58 -6.95 18.03
N GLU A 25 -17.31 -7.04 19.33
CA GLU A 25 -16.75 -5.93 20.10
C GLU A 25 -15.35 -5.52 19.59
N LEU A 26 -14.54 -6.49 19.20
CA LEU A 26 -13.22 -6.22 18.63
C LEU A 26 -13.31 -5.57 17.25
N SER A 27 -14.22 -6.04 16.39
CA SER A 27 -14.48 -5.42 15.09
C SER A 27 -14.98 -3.98 15.25
N GLU A 28 -15.89 -3.74 16.19
CA GLU A 28 -16.40 -2.41 16.50
C GLU A 28 -15.29 -1.49 17.06
N TYR A 29 -14.44 -2.00 17.95
CA TYR A 29 -13.28 -1.27 18.46
C TYR A 29 -12.28 -0.89 17.35
N ILE A 30 -11.97 -1.82 16.44
CA ILE A 30 -11.03 -1.55 15.34
C ILE A 30 -11.62 -0.56 14.33
N ASN A 31 -12.94 -0.62 14.09
CA ASN A 31 -13.65 0.31 13.19
C ASN A 31 -13.84 1.71 13.79
N THR A 32 -13.99 1.84 15.11
CA THR A 32 -14.15 3.13 15.80
C THR A 32 -12.81 3.75 16.24
N CYS A 33 -11.73 2.97 16.32
CA CYS A 33 -10.43 3.47 16.73
C CYS A 33 -9.75 4.28 15.60
N GLU A 34 -9.71 5.60 15.74
CA GLU A 34 -9.05 6.51 14.80
C GLU A 34 -7.58 6.13 14.51
N ARG A 35 -6.87 5.64 15.53
CA ARG A 35 -5.47 5.24 15.40
C ARG A 35 -5.31 3.98 14.53
N CYS A 36 -6.21 3.01 14.67
CA CYS A 36 -6.23 1.83 13.81
C CYS A 36 -6.60 2.20 12.37
N GLN A 37 -7.58 3.09 12.18
CA GLN A 37 -8.01 3.55 10.87
C GLN A 37 -6.95 4.38 10.13
N LYS A 38 -6.15 5.17 10.87
CA LYS A 38 -5.08 5.99 10.30
C LYS A 38 -3.86 5.17 9.88
N GLU A 39 -3.46 4.20 10.69
CA GLU A 39 -2.26 3.37 10.45
C GLU A 39 -2.55 2.22 9.48
N ASN A 40 -3.72 1.58 9.57
CA ASN A 40 -4.15 0.52 8.64
C ASN A 40 -5.00 1.07 7.50
N ARG A 41 -4.82 2.35 7.14
CA ARG A 41 -5.53 2.94 6.02
C ARG A 41 -5.29 2.06 4.79
N ASN A 42 -6.38 1.66 4.15
CA ASN A 42 -6.29 0.84 2.95
C ASN A 42 -5.53 1.63 1.87
N ASN A 43 -4.26 1.29 1.66
CA ASN A 43 -3.39 1.94 0.68
C ASN A 43 -3.77 1.59 -0.76
N GLY A 44 -4.73 0.69 -0.94
CA GLY A 44 -5.36 0.45 -2.23
C GLY A 44 -6.29 1.61 -2.59
N LYS A 45 -5.76 2.66 -3.21
CA LYS A 45 -6.56 3.33 -4.24
C LYS A 45 -7.02 2.22 -5.19
N ASN A 46 -8.29 2.23 -5.61
CA ASN A 46 -8.69 1.42 -6.76
C ASN A 46 -7.66 1.72 -7.84
N TYR A 47 -6.87 0.71 -8.24
CA TYR A 47 -5.98 0.85 -9.37
C TYR A 47 -6.88 1.31 -10.52
N GLY A 48 -6.67 2.56 -10.98
CA GLY A 48 -7.44 3.09 -12.09
C GLY A 48 -7.36 2.10 -13.24
N LEU A 49 -8.40 2.04 -14.07
CA LEU A 49 -8.39 1.17 -15.24
C LEU A 49 -7.13 1.47 -16.04
N LEU A 50 -6.23 0.47 -16.15
CA LEU A 50 -4.98 0.61 -16.88
C LEU A 50 -5.35 1.05 -18.30
N GLN A 51 -5.01 2.30 -18.66
CA GLN A 51 -5.33 2.82 -19.98
C GLN A 51 -4.46 2.07 -20.98
N HIS A 52 -5.09 1.32 -21.88
CA HIS A 52 -4.40 0.63 -22.95
C HIS A 52 -3.88 1.66 -23.96
N ILE A 53 -2.60 1.61 -24.29
CA ILE A 53 -2.02 2.41 -25.36
C ILE A 53 -2.25 1.65 -26.66
N GLU A 54 -2.78 2.32 -27.69
CA GLU A 54 -2.93 1.68 -29.01
C GLU A 54 -1.56 1.28 -29.57
N GLU A 55 -1.47 0.07 -30.12
CA GLU A 55 -0.26 -0.39 -30.78
C GLU A 55 -0.03 0.41 -32.07
N PRO A 56 1.16 1.02 -32.26
CA PRO A 56 1.49 1.71 -33.50
C PRO A 56 1.56 0.70 -34.65
N LYS A 57 0.93 1.05 -35.78
CA LYS A 57 0.86 0.23 -36.99
C LYS A 57 2.06 0.45 -37.91
N HIS A 58 2.76 1.57 -37.73
CA HIS A 58 3.90 1.97 -38.55
C HIS A 58 5.11 2.36 -37.69
N GLN A 59 6.30 2.23 -38.28
CA GLN A 59 7.54 2.66 -37.64
C GLN A 59 7.49 4.17 -37.31
N TRP A 60 7.95 4.53 -36.11
CA TRP A 60 8.03 5.92 -35.61
C TRP A 60 6.69 6.63 -35.36
N GLU A 61 5.57 5.91 -35.33
CA GLU A 61 4.26 6.51 -35.11
C GLU A 61 4.05 7.00 -33.67
N THR A 62 4.60 6.30 -32.68
CA THR A 62 4.50 6.65 -31.26
C THR A 62 5.88 6.69 -30.63
N ILE A 63 6.24 7.83 -30.00
CA ILE A 63 7.47 8.00 -29.23
C ILE A 63 7.10 8.44 -27.81
N ASN A 64 7.38 7.59 -26.83
CA ASN A 64 7.22 7.92 -25.41
C ASN A 64 8.54 8.48 -24.87
N VAL A 65 8.50 9.63 -24.22
CA VAL A 65 9.68 10.28 -23.62
C VAL A 65 9.38 10.55 -22.15
N ASP A 66 10.33 10.23 -21.28
CA ASP A 66 10.26 10.50 -19.85
C ASP A 66 11.54 11.21 -19.37
N TRP A 67 11.39 12.04 -18.34
CA TRP A 67 12.49 12.80 -17.74
C TRP A 67 12.96 12.12 -16.46
N VAL A 68 14.17 11.55 -16.51
CA VAL A 68 14.80 10.99 -15.32
C VAL A 68 15.56 12.10 -14.59
N THR A 69 15.17 12.37 -13.35
CA THR A 69 15.83 13.34 -12.46
C THR A 69 16.48 12.63 -11.26
N GLY A 70 17.39 13.31 -10.55
CA GLY A 70 18.01 12.75 -9.34
C GLY A 70 19.12 11.73 -9.60
N LEU A 71 19.67 11.70 -10.81
CA LEU A 71 20.88 10.92 -11.10
C LEU A 71 22.05 11.50 -10.30
N VAL A 72 22.89 10.62 -9.75
CA VAL A 72 24.18 11.03 -9.20
C VAL A 72 24.99 11.77 -10.28
N PRO A 73 25.85 12.74 -9.91
CA PRO A 73 26.69 13.41 -10.89
C PRO A 73 27.41 12.37 -11.76
N GLY A 74 27.26 12.45 -13.07
CA GLY A 74 28.01 11.61 -14.00
C GLY A 74 29.37 12.24 -14.24
N GLY A 75 30.46 11.52 -13.97
CA GLY A 75 31.82 12.04 -14.17
C GLY A 75 32.89 10.98 -13.93
N ARG A 76 34.07 11.18 -14.53
CA ARG A 76 35.25 10.29 -14.38
C ARG A 76 35.66 10.07 -12.91
N GLU A 77 35.21 10.93 -12.02
CA GLU A 77 35.52 10.95 -10.58
C GLU A 77 34.58 10.05 -9.74
N ASN A 78 33.50 9.51 -10.32
CA ASN A 78 32.49 8.71 -9.60
C ASN A 78 32.65 7.19 -9.82
N PHE A 79 33.77 6.75 -10.40
CA PHE A 79 34.19 5.35 -10.46
C PHE A 79 35.26 5.12 -9.37
N ASN A 80 34.85 4.74 -8.17
CA ASN A 80 35.74 4.17 -7.14
C ASN A 80 35.23 2.79 -6.75
#